data_AF-D3T4G8-F1
#
_entry.id   AF-D3T4G8-F1
#
_cell.length_a   1.000
_cell.length_b   1.000
_cell.length_c   1.000
_cell.angle_alpha   90.00
_cell.angle_beta   90.00
_cell.angle_gamma   90.00
#
_symmetry.space_group_name_H-M   'P 1'
#
loop_
_entity.id
_entity.type
_entity.pdbx_description
1 polymer ?
#
loop_
_entity_poly.entity_id
_entity_poly.type
_entity_poly.pdbx_seq_one_letter_code
_entity_poly.pdbx_strand_id
1 'polypeptide(L)'
;MKNITENEKNIKIKISPMVYDAVRNYPSGNVYFLEHYDEIDEIFTVEDKAYYLENKIRDMILDLTRLFDFTKKELKGYFTIEEVFILLRAFWNTLYRVSESIDPRKILIASIEDVLKYESFDFDEEDFKIAETLIEKIKKLTPFEAYVTILLTCSLKKNDLTNDDIRKTFMIA
;
A
#
# COMPACT_ATOMS: atom_id res chain seq x y z
N MET A 1 -2.95 -4.05 32.09
CA MET A 1 -3.53 -5.09 31.24
C MET A 1 -5.04 -4.88 31.22
N LYS A 2 -5.65 -4.63 30.05
CA LYS A 2 -7.12 -4.51 29.94
C LYS A 2 -7.72 -5.91 30.06
N ASN A 3 -8.62 -6.12 31.01
CA ASN A 3 -9.36 -7.37 31.15
C ASN A 3 -10.36 -7.48 30.00
N ILE A 4 -10.11 -8.44 29.11
CA ILE A 4 -10.99 -8.84 28.01
C ILE A 4 -12.19 -9.58 28.61
N THR A 5 -13.40 -9.21 28.21
CA THR A 5 -14.66 -9.78 28.72
C THR A 5 -14.89 -11.19 28.15
N GLU A 6 -15.64 -12.06 28.85
CA GLU A 6 -15.91 -13.44 28.40
C GLU A 6 -16.58 -13.55 27.01
N ASN A 7 -17.29 -12.50 26.58
CA ASN A 7 -17.87 -12.44 25.23
C ASN A 7 -16.82 -12.26 24.12
N GLU A 8 -15.69 -11.63 24.42
CA GLU A 8 -14.58 -11.45 23.46
C GLU A 8 -13.73 -12.73 23.34
N LYS A 9 -13.75 -13.61 24.35
CA LYS A 9 -13.08 -14.93 24.30
C LYS A 9 -13.69 -15.90 23.29
N ASN A 10 -14.94 -15.69 22.87
CA ASN A 10 -15.70 -16.60 22.01
C ASN A 10 -15.80 -16.15 20.55
N ILE A 11 -15.09 -15.09 20.15
CA ILE A 11 -15.01 -14.70 18.73
C ILE A 11 -14.10 -15.72 18.03
N LYS A 12 -14.70 -16.79 17.49
CA LYS A 12 -14.02 -17.69 16.56
C LYS A 12 -13.81 -16.94 15.24
N ILE A 13 -12.68 -16.27 15.11
CA ILE A 13 -12.24 -15.71 13.83
C ILE A 13 -11.93 -16.90 12.92
N LYS A 14 -12.88 -17.24 12.04
CA LYS A 14 -12.62 -18.19 10.94
C LYS A 14 -11.72 -17.50 9.93
N ILE A 15 -10.42 -17.76 10.02
CA ILE A 15 -9.47 -17.39 8.97
C ILE A 15 -9.76 -18.32 7.78
N SER A 16 -9.88 -17.75 6.58
CA SER A 16 -10.08 -18.58 5.39
C SER A 16 -8.83 -19.44 5.13
N PRO A 17 -8.97 -20.67 4.60
CA PRO A 17 -7.83 -21.52 4.29
C PRO A 17 -6.77 -20.82 3.43
N MET A 18 -7.22 -20.01 2.45
CA MET A 18 -6.35 -19.20 1.61
C MET A 18 -5.48 -18.21 2.40
N VAL A 19 -6.03 -17.55 3.42
CA VAL A 19 -5.27 -16.60 4.25
C VAL A 19 -4.30 -17.35 5.16
N TYR A 20 -4.71 -18.50 5.71
CA TYR A 20 -3.83 -19.35 6.50
C TYR A 20 -2.61 -19.80 5.70
N ASP A 21 -2.82 -20.30 4.48
CA ASP A 21 -1.76 -20.76 3.59
C ASP A 21 -0.83 -19.60 3.18
N ALA A 22 -1.39 -18.42 2.90
CA ALA A 22 -0.60 -17.23 2.59
C ALA A 22 0.30 -16.81 3.76
N VAL A 23 -0.23 -16.82 4.98
CA VAL A 23 0.55 -16.52 6.19
C VAL A 23 1.61 -17.58 6.41
N ARG A 24 1.27 -18.87 6.29
CA ARG A 24 2.23 -19.98 6.45
C ARG A 24 3.40 -19.88 5.47
N ASN A 25 3.13 -19.53 4.21
CA ASN A 25 4.16 -19.45 3.17
C ASN A 25 4.90 -18.10 3.12
N TYR A 26 4.54 -17.12 3.95
CA TYR A 26 5.24 -15.83 3.96
C TYR A 26 6.70 -16.02 4.40
N PRO A 27 7.68 -15.52 3.61
CA PRO A 27 9.09 -15.58 3.97
C PRO A 27 9.36 -14.60 5.12
N SER A 28 9.67 -15.13 6.31
CA SER A 28 10.05 -14.33 7.47
C SER A 28 11.53 -14.49 7.79
N GLY A 29 12.14 -13.42 8.29
CA GLY A 29 13.48 -13.50 8.91
C GLY A 29 13.47 -14.17 10.29
N ASN A 30 12.27 -14.33 10.89
CA ASN A 30 12.07 -15.06 12.14
C ASN A 30 11.78 -16.53 11.84
N VAL A 31 12.36 -17.42 12.65
CA VAL A 31 12.02 -18.85 12.61
C VAL A 31 10.79 -19.07 13.49
N TYR A 32 9.69 -19.53 12.91
CA TYR A 32 8.53 -19.93 13.71
C TYR A 32 8.49 -21.44 13.88
N PHE A 33 8.26 -21.88 15.11
CA PHE A 33 8.28 -23.29 15.48
C PHE A 33 7.34 -24.15 14.63
N LEU A 34 6.18 -23.61 14.22
CA LEU A 34 5.18 -24.32 13.44
C LEU A 34 5.45 -24.37 11.93
N GLU A 35 6.49 -23.71 11.42
CA GLU A 35 6.84 -23.76 9.99
C GLU A 35 7.52 -25.06 9.58
N HIS A 36 8.10 -25.79 10.53
CA HIS A 36 8.88 -27.00 10.30
C HIS A 36 8.13 -28.31 10.55
N TYR A 37 6.84 -28.23 10.91
CA TYR A 37 5.99 -29.39 11.09
C TYR A 37 5.03 -29.51 9.90
N ASP A 38 5.13 -30.62 9.16
CA ASP A 38 4.22 -30.92 8.06
C ASP A 38 2.80 -31.19 8.57
N GLU A 39 2.68 -31.79 9.74
CA GLU A 39 1.42 -32.21 10.39
C GLU A 39 1.14 -31.35 11.64
N ILE A 40 0.81 -30.07 11.41
CA ILE A 40 0.39 -29.14 12.48
C ILE A 40 -0.93 -29.61 13.13
N ASP A 41 -1.70 -30.46 12.45
CA ASP A 41 -3.06 -30.82 12.85
C ASP A 41 -3.17 -31.84 13.98
N GLU A 42 -2.15 -32.66 14.22
CA GLU A 42 -2.23 -33.75 15.19
C GLU A 42 -1.51 -33.47 16.53
N ILE A 43 -0.59 -32.50 16.58
CA ILE A 43 0.29 -32.28 17.74
C ILE A 43 -0.04 -30.97 18.51
N PHE A 44 -0.59 -29.96 17.83
CA PHE A 44 -0.72 -28.61 18.40
C PHE A 44 -2.18 -28.24 18.68
N THR A 45 -2.38 -27.55 19.81
CA THR A 45 -3.71 -27.09 20.21
C THR A 45 -4.22 -25.98 19.27
N VAL A 46 -5.52 -25.69 19.32
CA VAL A 46 -6.11 -24.58 18.55
C VAL A 46 -5.49 -23.26 18.99
N GLU A 47 -5.19 -23.13 20.29
CA GLU A 47 -4.55 -21.98 20.91
C GLU A 47 -3.12 -21.77 20.39
N ASP A 48 -2.32 -22.83 20.24
CA ASP A 48 -0.96 -22.76 19.69
C ASP A 48 -0.97 -22.26 18.24
N LYS A 49 -1.88 -22.80 17.42
CA LYS A 49 -2.04 -22.37 16.02
C LYS A 49 -2.47 -20.91 15.92
N ALA A 50 -3.40 -20.49 16.78
CA ALA A 50 -3.86 -19.11 16.83
C ALA A 50 -2.73 -18.15 17.22
N TYR A 51 -1.93 -18.49 18.24
CA TYR A 51 -0.80 -17.70 18.68
C TYR A 51 0.28 -17.55 17.60
N TYR A 52 0.60 -18.64 16.90
CA TYR A 52 1.52 -18.60 15.77
C TYR A 52 1.04 -17.70 14.65
N LEU A 53 -0.21 -17.86 14.21
CA LEU A 53 -0.79 -17.02 13.17
C LEU A 53 -0.80 -15.54 13.58
N GLU A 54 -1.17 -15.24 14.81
CA GLU A 54 -1.19 -13.86 15.30
C GLU A 54 0.19 -13.21 15.24
N ASN A 55 1.23 -13.91 15.72
CA ASN A 55 2.59 -13.39 15.69
C ASN A 55 3.12 -13.27 14.26
N LYS A 56 2.87 -14.26 13.40
CA LYS A 56 3.34 -14.21 12.02
C LYS A 56 2.65 -13.12 11.21
N ILE A 57 1.33 -12.97 11.35
CA ILE A 57 0.58 -11.86 10.74
C ILE A 57 1.10 -10.52 11.24
N ARG A 58 1.38 -10.39 12.55
CA ARG A 58 1.93 -9.16 13.12
C ARG A 58 3.26 -8.81 12.49
N ASP A 59 4.18 -9.76 12.39
CA ASP A 59 5.50 -9.53 11.81
C ASP A 59 5.41 -9.22 10.31
N MET A 60 4.55 -9.93 9.57
CA MET A 60 4.22 -9.62 8.16
C MET A 60 3.78 -8.15 7.98
N ILE A 61 2.85 -7.69 8.81
CA ILE A 61 2.35 -6.31 8.77
C ILE A 61 3.48 -5.32 9.07
N LEU A 62 4.30 -5.61 10.09
CA LEU A 62 5.42 -4.77 10.46
C LEU A 62 6.46 -4.66 9.35
N ASP A 63 6.81 -5.77 8.70
CA ASP A 63 7.79 -5.80 7.62
C ASP A 63 7.28 -5.11 6.36
N LEU A 64 6.01 -5.32 5.99
CA LEU A 64 5.38 -4.57 4.89
C LEU A 64 5.31 -3.07 5.17
N THR A 65 5.01 -2.67 6.41
CA THR A 65 4.99 -1.26 6.83
C THR A 65 6.38 -0.66 6.75
N ARG A 66 7.41 -1.37 7.23
CA ARG A 66 8.80 -0.95 7.13
C ARG A 66 9.23 -0.77 5.67
N LEU A 67 8.90 -1.74 4.82
CA LEU A 67 9.22 -1.68 3.39
C LEU A 67 8.55 -0.47 2.73
N PHE A 68 7.28 -0.22 3.03
CA PHE A 68 6.56 0.98 2.59
C PHE A 68 7.27 2.26 3.04
N ASP A 69 7.64 2.36 4.32
CA ASP A 69 8.30 3.55 4.88
C ASP A 69 9.72 3.75 4.30
N PHE A 70 10.46 2.68 4.01
CA PHE A 70 11.75 2.75 3.33
C PHE A 70 11.59 3.26 1.91
N THR A 71 10.70 2.66 1.11
CA THR A 71 10.46 3.11 -0.26
C THR A 71 9.91 4.54 -0.31
N LYS A 72 9.06 4.93 0.64
CA LYS A 72 8.63 6.32 0.78
C LYS A 72 9.81 7.27 0.99
N LYS A 73 10.82 6.88 1.78
CA LYS A 73 12.05 7.67 1.98
C LYS A 73 12.94 7.70 0.74
N GLU A 74 13.00 6.62 -0.03
CA GLU A 74 13.73 6.58 -1.32
C GLU A 74 13.11 7.54 -2.34
N LEU A 75 11.78 7.69 -2.31
CA LEU A 75 11.04 8.65 -3.12
C LEU A 75 11.08 10.09 -2.58
N LYS A 76 11.88 10.38 -1.54
CA LYS A 76 11.97 11.71 -0.94
C LYS A 76 12.40 12.75 -1.97
N GLY A 77 11.58 13.80 -2.15
CA GLY A 77 11.83 14.86 -3.11
C GLY A 77 11.86 14.38 -4.57
N TYR A 78 11.40 13.14 -4.83
CA TYR A 78 11.32 12.61 -6.17
C TYR A 78 10.28 13.37 -6.98
N PHE A 79 9.15 13.76 -6.38
CA PHE A 79 8.07 14.52 -7.02
C PHE A 79 8.08 16.00 -6.61
N THR A 80 7.62 16.89 -7.49
CA THR A 80 7.32 18.29 -7.16
C THR A 80 5.87 18.42 -6.67
N ILE A 81 5.51 19.58 -6.13
CA ILE A 81 4.15 19.83 -5.63
C ILE A 81 3.15 19.80 -6.79
N GLU A 82 3.52 20.41 -7.92
CA GLU A 82 2.71 20.52 -9.13
C GLU A 82 2.44 19.14 -9.73
N GLU A 83 3.46 18.28 -9.80
CA GLU A 83 3.30 16.88 -10.21
C GLU A 83 2.34 16.12 -9.29
N VAL A 84 2.43 16.33 -7.97
CA VAL A 84 1.51 15.71 -7.01
C VAL A 84 0.07 16.22 -7.21
N PHE A 85 -0.14 17.49 -7.56
CA PHE A 85 -1.48 17.98 -7.91
C PHE A 85 -2.08 17.26 -9.12
N ILE A 86 -1.28 16.99 -10.15
CA ILE A 86 -1.74 16.19 -11.30
C ILE A 86 -2.11 14.77 -10.86
N LEU A 87 -1.28 14.13 -10.02
CA LEU A 87 -1.61 12.82 -9.45
C LEU A 87 -2.93 12.84 -8.66
N LEU A 88 -3.15 13.87 -7.84
CA LEU A 88 -4.36 13.99 -7.04
C LEU A 88 -5.61 14.14 -7.90
N ARG A 89 -5.53 14.91 -9.00
CA ARG A 89 -6.62 15.02 -9.97
C ARG A 89 -6.87 13.67 -10.66
N ALA A 90 -5.82 13.01 -11.13
CA ALA A 90 -5.88 11.71 -11.79
C ALA A 90 -6.49 10.61 -10.89
N PHE A 91 -6.32 10.71 -9.57
CA PHE A 91 -6.81 9.71 -8.64
C PHE A 91 -8.03 10.14 -7.84
N TRP A 92 -8.60 11.35 -8.02
CA TRP A 92 -9.63 11.93 -7.14
C TRP A 92 -10.78 10.95 -6.85
N ASN A 93 -11.37 10.35 -7.88
CA ASN A 93 -12.48 9.40 -7.77
C ASN A 93 -12.07 7.91 -7.93
N THR A 94 -10.77 7.63 -7.97
CA THR A 94 -10.27 6.27 -8.24
C THR A 94 -10.20 5.44 -6.97
N LEU A 95 -10.84 4.27 -6.99
CA LEU A 95 -10.58 3.18 -6.05
C LEU A 95 -9.52 2.28 -6.66
N TYR A 96 -8.30 2.34 -6.13
CA TYR A 96 -7.25 1.44 -6.60
C TYR A 96 -7.36 0.09 -5.90
N ARG A 97 -7.52 -0.97 -6.70
CA ARG A 97 -7.46 -2.36 -6.22
C ARG A 97 -6.16 -2.99 -6.72
N VAL A 98 -5.38 -3.54 -5.80
CA VAL A 98 -4.17 -4.32 -6.12
C VAL A 98 -4.58 -5.58 -6.90
N SER A 99 -3.94 -5.79 -8.04
CA SER A 99 -4.10 -6.99 -8.87
C SER A 99 -2.72 -7.44 -9.34
N GLU A 100 -2.44 -8.74 -9.25
CA GLU A 100 -1.16 -9.33 -9.69
C GLU A 100 -0.92 -9.14 -11.21
N SER A 101 -1.99 -8.99 -11.98
CA SER A 101 -1.92 -8.88 -13.44
C SER A 101 -1.72 -7.45 -13.96
N ILE A 102 -1.67 -6.44 -13.10
CA ILE A 102 -1.65 -5.03 -13.53
C ILE A 102 -0.46 -4.30 -12.94
N ASP A 103 0.41 -3.81 -13.82
CA ASP A 103 1.56 -2.97 -13.47
C ASP A 103 1.09 -1.60 -12.95
N PRO A 104 1.41 -1.21 -11.70
CA PRO A 104 1.01 0.07 -11.12
C PRO A 104 1.45 1.28 -11.93
N ARG A 105 2.56 1.19 -12.67
CA ARG A 105 3.07 2.28 -13.52
C ARG A 105 2.12 2.57 -14.67
N LYS A 106 1.58 1.53 -15.29
CA LYS A 106 0.61 1.68 -16.40
C LYS A 106 -0.67 2.33 -15.91
N ILE A 107 -1.09 2.02 -14.69
CA ILE A 107 -2.28 2.61 -14.07
C ILE A 107 -2.07 4.10 -13.85
N LEU A 108 -0.96 4.48 -13.21
CA LEU A 108 -0.60 5.88 -13.00
C LEU A 108 -0.61 6.67 -14.33
N ILE A 109 0.07 6.15 -15.35
CA ILE A 109 0.17 6.81 -16.66
C ILE A 109 -1.22 6.94 -17.31
N ALA A 110 -1.99 5.85 -17.38
CA ALA A 110 -3.32 5.88 -17.96
C ALA A 110 -4.25 6.84 -17.23
N SER A 111 -4.20 6.89 -15.89
CA SER A 111 -5.01 7.83 -15.11
C SER A 111 -4.63 9.29 -15.35
N ILE A 112 -3.34 9.60 -15.55
CA ILE A 112 -2.89 10.95 -15.91
C ILE A 112 -3.35 11.30 -17.34
N GLU A 113 -3.18 10.39 -18.29
CA GLU A 113 -3.64 10.62 -19.68
C GLU A 113 -5.15 10.81 -19.74
N ASP A 114 -5.92 10.03 -18.98
CA ASP A 114 -7.37 10.14 -18.93
C ASP A 114 -7.82 11.47 -18.32
N VAL A 115 -7.22 11.90 -17.20
CA VAL A 115 -7.61 13.16 -16.54
C VAL A 115 -7.35 14.36 -17.46
N LEU A 116 -6.22 14.38 -18.17
CA LEU A 116 -5.87 15.47 -19.08
C LEU A 116 -6.79 15.56 -20.30
N LYS A 117 -7.33 14.42 -20.73
CA LYS A 117 -8.12 14.33 -21.96
C LYS A 117 -9.62 14.49 -21.75
N TYR A 118 -10.14 13.97 -20.65
CA TYR A 118 -11.59 13.78 -20.48
C TYR A 118 -12.19 14.60 -19.33
N GLU A 119 -11.39 15.01 -18.34
CA GLU A 119 -11.92 15.78 -17.22
C GLU A 119 -12.00 17.27 -17.54
N SER A 120 -13.01 17.94 -16.98
CA SER A 120 -13.30 19.35 -17.25
C SER A 120 -12.44 20.31 -16.44
N PHE A 121 -11.19 19.94 -16.12
CA PHE A 121 -10.26 20.86 -15.47
C PHE A 121 -9.70 21.84 -16.50
N ASP A 122 -9.51 23.10 -16.10
CA ASP A 122 -8.86 24.13 -16.92
C ASP A 122 -7.35 23.88 -16.96
N PHE A 123 -6.91 22.82 -17.64
CA PHE A 123 -5.50 22.54 -17.87
C PHE A 123 -4.92 23.50 -18.91
N ASP A 124 -3.74 24.06 -18.62
CA ASP A 124 -3.00 24.91 -19.55
C ASP A 124 -1.75 24.22 -20.13
N GLU A 125 -1.02 24.91 -21.00
CA GLU A 125 0.20 24.36 -21.62
C GLU A 125 1.30 23.99 -20.60
N GLU A 126 1.32 24.62 -19.43
CA GLU A 126 2.28 24.30 -18.37
C GLU A 126 1.91 22.97 -17.70
N ASP A 127 0.63 22.76 -17.40
CA ASP A 127 0.12 21.49 -16.87
C ASP A 127 0.48 20.31 -17.77
N PHE A 128 0.35 20.45 -19.10
CA PHE A 128 0.73 19.39 -20.05
C PHE A 128 2.24 19.07 -19.98
N LYS A 129 3.11 20.09 -19.87
CA LYS A 129 4.57 19.88 -19.75
C LYS A 129 4.96 19.22 -18.43
N ILE A 130 4.27 19.58 -17.34
CA ILE A 130 4.46 18.95 -16.03
C ILE A 130 4.01 17.49 -16.11
N ALA A 131 2.88 17.20 -16.75
CA ALA A 131 2.40 15.84 -16.93
C ALA A 131 3.34 14.97 -17.77
N GLU A 132 3.90 15.49 -18.87
CA GLU A 132 4.90 14.77 -19.68
C GLU A 132 6.13 14.40 -18.84
N THR A 133 6.63 15.36 -18.05
CA THR A 133 7.76 15.13 -17.14
C THR A 133 7.43 14.08 -16.08
N LEU A 134 6.23 14.15 -15.50
CA LEU A 134 5.72 13.20 -14.52
C LEU A 134 5.62 11.78 -15.10
N ILE A 135 5.07 11.63 -16.31
CA ILE A 135 4.96 10.34 -17.00
C ILE A 135 6.35 9.72 -17.20
N GLU A 136 7.33 10.51 -17.64
CA GLU A 136 8.71 10.02 -17.82
C GLU A 136 9.38 9.60 -16.52
N LYS A 137 9.03 10.23 -15.39
CA LYS A 137 9.48 9.82 -14.06
C LYS A 137 8.82 8.50 -13.64
N ILE A 138 7.50 8.39 -13.82
CA ILE A 138 6.74 7.18 -13.47
C ILE A 138 7.24 5.94 -14.24
N LYS A 139 7.64 6.09 -15.51
CA LYS A 139 8.25 5.00 -16.30
C LYS A 139 9.55 4.46 -15.69
N LYS A 140 10.29 5.30 -14.95
CA LYS A 140 11.57 4.94 -14.31
C LYS A 140 11.40 4.30 -12.93
N LEU A 141 10.21 4.39 -12.34
CA LEU A 141 9.91 3.73 -11.08
C LEU A 141 9.95 2.21 -11.24
N THR A 142 10.30 1.52 -10.17
CA THR A 142 9.97 0.11 -9.98
C THR A 142 8.46 -0.04 -9.80
N PRO A 143 7.90 -1.25 -10.04
CA PRO A 143 6.48 -1.50 -9.76
C PRO A 143 6.07 -1.16 -8.32
N PHE A 144 6.95 -1.42 -7.34
CA PHE A 144 6.65 -1.17 -5.93
C PHE A 144 6.69 0.33 -5.58
N GLU A 145 7.65 1.09 -6.10
CA GLU A 145 7.67 2.55 -5.93
C GLU A 145 6.43 3.22 -6.55
N ALA A 146 5.99 2.73 -7.71
CA ALA A 146 4.76 3.19 -8.35
C ALA A 146 3.52 2.84 -7.50
N TYR A 147 3.48 1.65 -6.91
CA TYR A 147 2.44 1.27 -5.95
C TYR A 147 2.43 2.20 -4.72
N VAL A 148 3.58 2.47 -4.12
CA VAL A 148 3.72 3.41 -3.00
C VAL A 148 3.22 4.80 -3.39
N THR A 149 3.55 5.27 -4.59
CA THR A 149 3.09 6.56 -5.14
C THR A 149 1.56 6.63 -5.19
N ILE A 150 0.88 5.56 -5.64
CA ILE A 150 -0.59 5.49 -5.64
C ILE A 150 -1.14 5.59 -4.21
N LEU A 151 -0.56 4.85 -3.26
CA LEU A 151 -1.00 4.88 -1.86
C LEU A 151 -0.83 6.26 -1.22
N LEU A 152 0.31 6.91 -1.45
CA LEU A 152 0.57 8.28 -0.97
C LEU A 152 -0.46 9.25 -1.53
N THR A 153 -0.75 9.16 -2.84
CA THR A 153 -1.77 9.99 -3.50
C THR A 153 -3.16 9.76 -2.90
N CYS A 154 -3.56 8.50 -2.72
CA CYS A 154 -4.85 8.16 -2.11
C CYS A 154 -4.95 8.62 -0.64
N SER A 155 -3.84 8.64 0.11
CA SER A 155 -3.82 9.08 1.51
C SER A 155 -4.11 10.58 1.69
N LEU A 156 -3.95 11.37 0.62
CA LEU A 156 -4.19 12.82 0.61
C LEU A 156 -5.61 13.21 0.22
N LYS A 157 -6.51 12.26 -0.06
CA LYS A 157 -7.91 12.53 -0.40
C LYS A 157 -8.69 13.06 0.80
N LYS A 158 -8.65 14.38 1.01
CA LYS A 158 -9.40 15.11 2.04
C LYS A 158 -9.83 16.48 1.52
N ASN A 159 -10.91 17.01 2.09
CA ASN A 159 -11.52 18.28 1.64
C ASN A 159 -10.60 19.50 1.88
N ASP A 160 -9.85 19.52 3.00
CA ASP A 160 -8.96 20.62 3.38
C ASP A 160 -7.49 20.27 3.11
N LEU A 161 -7.16 19.98 1.85
CA LEU A 161 -5.79 19.66 1.44
C LEU A 161 -4.93 20.93 1.34
N THR A 162 -3.78 20.92 2.01
CA THR A 162 -2.80 22.01 1.95
C THR A 162 -1.50 21.57 1.27
N ASN A 163 -0.70 22.54 0.81
CA ASN A 163 0.64 22.26 0.29
C ASN A 163 1.55 21.60 1.34
N ASP A 164 1.34 21.88 2.63
CA ASP A 164 2.13 21.27 3.71
C ASP A 164 1.79 19.79 3.89
N ASP A 165 0.54 19.39 3.64
CA ASP A 165 0.17 17.97 3.61
C ASP A 165 0.86 17.23 2.47
N ILE A 166 0.91 17.85 1.29
CA ILE A 166 1.63 17.33 0.12
C ILE A 166 3.11 17.18 0.45
N ARG A 167 3.75 18.24 0.95
CA ARG A 167 5.17 18.23 1.33
C ARG A 167 5.47 17.15 2.35
N LYS A 168 4.65 17.03 3.41
CA LYS A 168 4.82 16.01 4.44
C LYS A 168 4.64 14.59 3.90
N THR A 169 3.68 14.39 3.01
CA THR A 169 3.33 13.05 2.50
C THR A 169 4.33 12.55 1.47
N PHE A 170 4.75 13.40 0.54
CA PHE A 170 5.75 13.06 -0.49
C PHE A 170 7.19 13.42 -0.09
N MET A 171 7.38 13.93 1.13
CA MET A 171 8.68 14.36 1.66
C MET A 171 9.40 15.36 0.75
N ILE A 172 8.65 16.32 0.22
CA ILE A 172 9.13 17.40 -0.66
C ILE A 172 9.73 18.52 0.20
N ALA A 173 10.85 19.07 -0.25
CA ALA A 173 11.55 20.17 0.43
C ALA A 173 10.80 21.50 0.35
#